data_AF-A0A7S1I6I8-F1
#
_entry.id   AF-A0A7S1I6I8-F1
#
_cell.length_a   1.000
_cell.length_b   1.000
_cell.length_c   1.000
_cell.angle_alpha   90.00
_cell.angle_beta   90.00
_cell.angle_gamma   90.00
#
_symmetry.space_group_name_H-M   'P 1'
#
loop_
_entity.id
_entity.type
_entity.pdbx_description
1 polymer ?
#
loop_
_entity_poly.entity_id
_entity_poly.type
_entity_poly.pdbx_seq_one_letter_code
_entity_poly.pdbx_strand_id
1 'polypeptide(L)'
;AVAQLAPTVCQGDRDGISLYIFSSPPHKHWRNVRTAQEVEGYFNANGPQGGTFLGPVLHQAVVEHQQEYARSSKPSHILVIHDGEPLDPNEVHTALVQASQVPNGRKELTVSFVQVGNDVGASAYLNQLDSIPGVDYVKYSSLGGQSLASAVGGSL
;
A
#
# COMPACT_ATOMS: atom_id res chain seq x y z
N ALA A 1 7.77 -0.66 13.70
CA ALA A 1 7.88 -1.71 12.66
C ALA A 1 7.73 -1.15 11.24
N VAL A 2 6.67 -0.39 10.92
CA VAL A 2 6.52 0.30 9.61
C VAL A 2 7.76 1.11 9.22
N ALA A 3 8.32 1.88 10.16
CA ALA A 3 9.50 2.71 9.92
C ALA A 3 10.72 1.94 9.39
N GLN A 4 10.85 0.67 9.73
CA GLN A 4 11.98 -0.16 9.29
C GLN A 4 11.82 -0.67 7.85
N LEU A 5 10.65 -0.49 7.21
CA LEU A 5 10.45 -0.87 5.82
C LEU A 5 11.32 -0.04 4.88
N ALA A 6 11.35 1.29 5.04
CA ALA A 6 12.16 2.16 4.19
C ALA A 6 13.65 1.76 4.17
N PRO A 7 14.36 1.67 5.32
CA PRO A 7 15.77 1.29 5.31
C PRO A 7 16.01 -0.15 4.84
N THR A 8 15.07 -1.08 5.07
CA THR A 8 15.18 -2.47 4.59
C THR A 8 15.07 -2.54 3.07
N VAL A 9 14.04 -1.91 2.49
CA VAL A 9 13.86 -1.83 1.04
C VAL A 9 15.05 -1.14 0.39
N CYS A 10 15.59 -0.09 1.04
CA CYS A 10 16.74 0.66 0.53
C CYS A 10 18.06 -0.13 0.44
N GLN A 11 18.15 -1.32 1.06
CA GLN A 11 19.30 -2.20 0.89
C GLN A 11 19.35 -2.79 -0.52
N GLY A 12 18.19 -3.07 -1.11
CA GLY A 12 18.04 -3.57 -2.48
C GLY A 12 17.70 -2.49 -3.51
N ASP A 13 17.00 -1.44 -3.10
CA ASP A 13 16.51 -0.36 -3.96
C ASP A 13 16.98 1.03 -3.49
N ARG A 14 18.01 1.58 -4.13
CA ARG A 14 18.60 2.87 -3.75
C ARG A 14 17.70 4.08 -4.03
N ASP A 15 16.61 3.93 -4.78
CA ASP A 15 15.71 5.04 -5.11
C ASP A 15 14.88 5.47 -3.89
N GLY A 16 14.72 4.60 -2.90
CA GLY A 16 13.87 4.81 -1.73
C GLY A 16 12.42 4.42 -1.99
N ILE A 17 11.55 4.68 -1.01
CA ILE A 17 10.11 4.40 -1.13
C ILE A 17 9.32 5.69 -1.37
N SER A 18 8.18 5.55 -2.05
CA SER A 18 7.09 6.53 -1.94
C SER A 18 6.28 6.22 -0.69
N LEU A 19 6.11 7.20 0.20
CA LEU A 19 5.31 7.09 1.42
C LEU A 19 4.03 7.89 1.26
N TYR A 20 2.88 7.26 1.49
CA TYR A 20 1.58 7.93 1.54
C TYR A 20 1.00 7.80 2.95
N ILE A 21 0.46 8.89 3.47
CA ILE A 21 -0.31 8.90 4.72
C ILE A 21 -1.70 9.45 4.40
N PHE A 22 -2.71 8.68 4.73
CA PHE A 22 -4.09 8.94 4.32
C PHE A 22 -5.06 8.75 5.49
N SER A 23 -6.13 9.55 5.46
CA SER A 23 -7.32 9.41 6.31
C SER A 23 -8.47 9.99 5.50
N SER A 24 -8.97 11.18 5.83
CA SER A 24 -9.81 11.97 4.94
C SER A 24 -8.96 12.81 3.97
N PRO A 25 -9.42 13.06 2.73
CA PRO A 25 -8.73 13.96 1.81
C PRO A 25 -8.56 15.37 2.39
N PRO A 26 -7.44 16.08 2.08
CA PRO A 26 -6.34 15.64 1.22
C PRO A 26 -5.30 14.77 1.97
N HIS A 27 -4.75 13.76 1.29
CA HIS A 27 -3.64 12.95 1.82
C HIS A 27 -2.27 13.60 1.60
N LYS A 28 -1.26 13.09 2.30
CA LYS A 28 0.14 13.53 2.16
C LYS A 28 0.98 12.42 1.53
N HIS A 29 1.94 12.81 0.70
CA HIS A 29 2.87 11.89 0.09
C HIS A 29 4.28 12.48 0.00
N TRP A 30 5.28 11.61 0.08
CA TRP A 30 6.69 11.92 -0.06
C TRP A 30 7.37 10.87 -0.92
N ARG A 31 8.37 11.28 -1.71
CA ARG A 31 9.16 10.39 -2.56
C ARG A 31 10.56 10.25 -2.00
N ASN A 32 11.23 9.17 -2.41
CA ASN A 32 12.63 8.90 -2.09
C ASN A 32 12.92 8.86 -0.58
N VAL A 33 11.94 8.41 0.22
CA VAL A 33 12.07 8.22 1.67
C VAL A 33 12.97 7.00 1.91
N ARG A 34 14.00 7.13 2.74
CA ARG A 34 15.02 6.08 2.89
C ARG A 34 15.25 5.61 4.31
N THR A 35 15.01 6.49 5.29
CA THR A 35 15.35 6.21 6.68
C THR A 35 14.11 5.98 7.53
N ALA A 36 14.27 5.19 8.60
CA ALA A 36 13.21 5.03 9.60
C ALA A 36 12.82 6.36 10.24
N GLN A 37 13.81 7.24 10.48
CA GLN A 37 13.59 8.56 11.07
C GLN A 37 12.70 9.44 10.20
N GLU A 38 12.87 9.43 8.87
CA GLU A 38 11.99 10.16 7.96
C GLU A 38 10.56 9.63 8.02
N VAL A 39 10.37 8.29 7.97
CA VAL A 39 9.05 7.68 8.07
C VAL A 39 8.36 8.05 9.38
N GLU A 40 9.07 7.94 10.51
CA GLU A 40 8.54 8.31 11.83
C GLU A 40 8.23 9.80 11.92
N GLY A 41 9.10 10.65 11.40
CA GLY A 41 8.90 12.09 11.37
C GLY A 41 7.65 12.48 10.58
N TYR A 42 7.49 11.95 9.37
CA TYR A 42 6.31 12.19 8.54
C TYR A 42 5.04 11.64 9.17
N PHE A 43 5.10 10.44 9.75
CA PHE A 43 3.96 9.83 10.42
C PHE A 43 3.52 10.61 11.66
N ASN A 44 4.44 10.96 12.55
CA ASN A 44 4.12 11.69 13.77
C ASN A 44 3.56 13.10 13.48
N ALA A 45 4.06 13.75 12.42
CA ALA A 45 3.59 15.07 12.02
C ALA A 45 2.25 15.06 11.26
N ASN A 46 1.87 13.92 10.66
CA ASN A 46 0.71 13.83 9.77
C ASN A 46 -0.19 12.63 10.11
N GLY A 47 -0.18 12.20 11.38
CA GLY A 47 -0.89 11.01 11.81
C GLY A 47 -2.36 11.06 11.36
N PRO A 48 -2.90 9.97 10.81
CA PRO A 48 -4.23 9.95 10.22
C PRO A 48 -5.30 10.34 11.26
N GLN A 49 -6.21 11.23 10.86
CA GLN A 49 -7.35 11.64 11.67
C GLN A 49 -8.62 11.57 10.81
N GLY A 50 -9.62 10.82 11.26
CA GLY A 50 -10.87 10.64 10.53
C GLY A 50 -11.03 9.24 9.97
N GLY A 51 -11.77 9.12 8.86
CA GLY A 51 -12.09 7.84 8.24
C GLY A 51 -10.99 7.29 7.33
N THR A 52 -11.22 6.09 6.80
CA THR A 52 -10.30 5.40 5.88
C THR A 52 -10.71 5.66 4.43
N PHE A 53 -10.22 6.73 3.80
CA PHE A 53 -10.45 6.97 2.35
C PHE A 53 -9.23 6.51 1.54
N LEU A 54 -9.25 5.25 1.10
CA LEU A 54 -8.11 4.60 0.46
C LEU A 54 -8.11 4.79 -1.06
N GLY A 55 -9.27 4.95 -1.68
CA GLY A 55 -9.46 4.97 -3.13
C GLY A 55 -8.58 6.02 -3.83
N PRO A 56 -8.65 7.31 -3.47
CA PRO A 56 -7.85 8.37 -4.07
C PRO A 56 -6.34 8.13 -3.96
N VAL A 57 -5.89 7.60 -2.83
CA VAL A 57 -4.46 7.38 -2.56
C VAL A 57 -3.94 6.18 -3.34
N LEU A 58 -4.71 5.09 -3.37
CA LEU A 58 -4.36 3.91 -4.16
C LEU A 58 -4.33 4.24 -5.66
N HIS A 59 -5.32 4.99 -6.15
CA HIS A 59 -5.34 5.43 -7.55
C HIS A 59 -4.09 6.25 -7.89
N GLN A 60 -3.72 7.22 -7.05
CA GLN A 60 -2.50 8.00 -7.26
C GLN A 60 -1.25 7.12 -7.30
N ALA A 61 -1.11 6.18 -6.36
CA ALA A 61 0.04 5.27 -6.30
C ALA A 61 0.15 4.38 -7.55
N VAL A 62 -0.99 3.89 -8.06
CA VAL A 62 -1.05 3.08 -9.30
C VAL A 62 -0.64 3.91 -10.52
N VAL A 63 -1.16 5.13 -10.64
CA VAL A 63 -0.80 6.04 -11.75
C VAL A 63 0.68 6.38 -11.72
N GLU A 64 1.23 6.69 -10.54
CA GLU A 64 2.67 6.95 -10.39
C GLU A 64 3.51 5.73 -10.76
N HIS A 65 3.11 4.52 -10.35
CA HIS A 65 3.78 3.29 -10.78
C HIS A 65 3.80 3.16 -12.32
N GLN A 66 2.65 3.31 -12.97
CA GLN A 66 2.53 3.18 -14.43
C GLN A 66 3.45 4.17 -15.16
N GLN A 67 3.55 5.41 -14.65
CA GLN A 67 4.44 6.43 -15.20
C GLN A 67 5.93 6.08 -15.03
N GLU A 68 6.33 5.60 -13.85
CA GLU A 68 7.72 5.22 -13.59
C GLU A 68 8.11 3.95 -14.33
N TYR A 69 7.21 2.98 -14.43
CA TYR A 69 7.43 1.75 -15.17
C TYR A 69 7.58 2.00 -16.66
N ALA A 70 6.79 2.91 -17.25
CA ALA A 70 6.96 3.33 -18.64
C ALA A 70 8.36 3.92 -18.92
N ARG A 71 9.02 4.51 -17.92
CA ARG A 71 10.36 5.10 -18.06
C ARG A 71 11.50 4.13 -17.76
N SER A 72 11.31 3.25 -16.78
CA SER A 72 12.40 2.44 -16.21
C SER A 72 12.22 0.93 -16.39
N SER A 73 11.02 0.48 -16.75
CA SER A 73 10.59 -0.93 -16.71
C SER A 73 10.83 -1.60 -15.34
N LYS A 74 10.91 -0.80 -14.27
CA LYS A 74 11.21 -1.30 -12.92
C LYS A 74 9.91 -1.70 -12.21
N PRO A 75 9.73 -2.98 -11.86
CA PRO A 75 8.54 -3.41 -11.12
C PRO A 75 8.51 -2.76 -9.73
N SER A 76 7.31 -2.65 -9.15
CA SER A 76 7.15 -2.08 -7.81
C SER A 76 6.10 -2.81 -6.99
N HIS A 77 6.10 -2.54 -5.69
CA HIS A 77 5.17 -3.13 -4.73
C HIS A 77 4.47 -2.00 -3.96
N ILE A 78 3.14 -1.98 -4.00
CA ILE A 78 2.31 -1.11 -3.15
C ILE A 78 1.91 -1.90 -1.91
N LEU A 79 2.39 -1.48 -0.74
CA LEU A 79 2.00 -2.03 0.55
C LEU A 79 1.03 -1.07 1.25
N VAL A 80 -0.22 -1.47 1.37
CA VAL A 80 -1.28 -0.77 2.09
C VAL A 80 -1.33 -1.30 3.52
N ILE A 81 -1.23 -0.42 4.50
CA ILE A 81 -1.39 -0.76 5.93
C ILE A 81 -2.57 0.05 6.44
N HIS A 82 -3.58 -0.62 6.97
CA HIS A 82 -4.81 0.01 7.47
C HIS A 82 -5.34 -0.72 8.69
N ASP A 83 -6.15 -0.04 9.50
CA ASP A 83 -6.76 -0.58 10.72
C ASP A 83 -8.29 -0.63 10.68
N GLY A 84 -8.92 0.00 9.68
CA GLY A 84 -10.38 0.02 9.50
C GLY A 84 -10.82 -0.22 8.05
N GLU A 85 -12.12 -0.44 7.87
CA GLU A 85 -12.78 -0.59 6.57
C GLU A 85 -12.68 0.70 5.72
N PRO A 86 -12.31 0.61 4.42
CA PRO A 86 -12.40 1.75 3.52
C PRO A 86 -13.82 2.30 3.39
N LEU A 87 -13.98 3.62 3.49
CA LEU A 87 -15.26 4.32 3.31
C LEU A 87 -15.62 4.54 1.83
N ASP A 88 -14.69 4.21 0.93
CA ASP A 88 -14.76 4.39 -0.52
C ASP A 88 -14.45 3.10 -1.30
N PRO A 89 -15.09 1.95 -0.97
CA PRO A 89 -14.70 0.64 -1.50
C PRO A 89 -14.79 0.53 -3.03
N ASN A 90 -15.72 1.26 -3.66
CA ASN A 90 -15.85 1.29 -5.12
C ASN A 90 -14.66 1.99 -5.81
N GLU A 91 -14.10 3.04 -5.19
CA GLU A 91 -12.91 3.72 -5.70
C GLU A 91 -11.68 2.83 -5.54
N VAL A 92 -11.56 2.13 -4.40
CA VAL A 92 -10.49 1.16 -4.19
C VAL A 92 -10.57 0.03 -5.21
N HIS A 93 -11.75 -0.53 -5.46
CA HIS A 93 -11.98 -1.54 -6.49
C HIS A 93 -11.53 -1.04 -7.87
N THR A 94 -11.93 0.18 -8.25
CA THR A 94 -11.55 0.78 -9.53
C THR A 94 -10.04 0.92 -9.67
N ALA A 95 -9.36 1.38 -8.62
CA ALA A 95 -7.90 1.49 -8.60
C ALA A 95 -7.20 0.12 -8.70
N LEU A 96 -7.73 -0.92 -8.04
CA LEU A 96 -7.19 -2.28 -8.12
C LEU A 96 -7.37 -2.89 -9.52
N VAL A 97 -8.53 -2.72 -10.14
CA VAL A 97 -8.75 -3.16 -11.54
C VAL A 97 -7.80 -2.43 -12.50
N GLN A 98 -7.56 -1.13 -12.28
CA GLN A 98 -6.56 -0.40 -13.06
C GLN A 98 -5.14 -0.94 -12.82
N ALA A 99 -4.78 -1.23 -11.58
CA ALA A 99 -3.48 -1.79 -11.20
C ALA A 99 -3.22 -3.14 -11.86
N SER A 100 -4.28 -3.88 -12.16
CA SER A 100 -4.20 -5.24 -12.68
C SER A 100 -4.18 -5.33 -14.20
N GLN A 101 -4.46 -4.23 -14.89
CA GLN A 101 -4.33 -4.11 -16.34
C GLN A 101 -2.84 -4.07 -16.71
N VAL A 102 -2.20 -5.25 -16.79
CA VAL A 102 -0.82 -5.36 -17.23
C VAL A 102 -0.73 -5.72 -18.72
N PRO A 103 -0.08 -4.89 -19.54
CA PRO A 103 0.25 -5.27 -20.91
C PRO A 103 1.18 -6.49 -20.93
N ASN A 104 0.76 -7.56 -21.61
CA ASN A 104 1.54 -8.77 -21.88
C ASN A 104 1.80 -9.70 -20.67
N GLY A 105 0.97 -9.67 -19.62
CA GLY A 105 0.98 -10.67 -18.56
C GLY A 105 2.25 -10.68 -17.68
N ARG A 106 3.03 -9.59 -17.69
CA ARG A 106 4.15 -9.40 -16.76
C ARG A 106 3.63 -9.09 -15.36
N LYS A 107 4.38 -9.43 -14.31
CA LYS A 107 4.08 -9.00 -12.94
C LYS A 107 4.84 -7.70 -12.65
N GLU A 108 4.33 -6.57 -13.15
CA GLU A 108 4.98 -5.25 -12.96
C GLU A 108 4.61 -4.57 -11.64
N LEU A 109 3.42 -4.87 -11.11
CA LEU A 109 2.90 -4.33 -9.88
C LEU A 109 2.34 -5.44 -9.00
N THR A 110 2.71 -5.43 -7.72
CA THR A 110 2.04 -6.20 -6.66
C THR A 110 1.43 -5.24 -5.66
N VAL A 111 0.19 -5.51 -5.24
CA VAL A 111 -0.48 -4.77 -4.16
C VAL A 111 -0.63 -5.70 -2.96
N SER A 112 -0.33 -5.26 -1.76
CA SER A 112 -0.55 -6.07 -0.56
C SER A 112 -1.17 -5.24 0.52
N PHE A 113 -2.08 -5.84 1.25
CA PHE A 113 -2.80 -5.22 2.34
C PHE A 113 -2.35 -5.85 3.65
N VAL A 114 -2.12 -5.04 4.67
CA VAL A 114 -1.88 -5.53 6.01
C VAL A 114 -2.84 -4.82 6.94
N GLN A 115 -3.72 -5.61 7.55
CA GLN A 115 -4.59 -5.12 8.58
C GLN A 115 -3.84 -5.09 9.92
N VAL A 116 -3.89 -3.95 10.58
CA VAL A 116 -3.44 -3.79 11.97
C VAL A 116 -4.67 -3.72 12.87
N GLY A 117 -4.63 -4.43 14.01
CA GLY A 117 -5.77 -4.50 14.92
C GLY A 117 -6.79 -5.55 14.50
N ASN A 118 -8.02 -5.41 14.99
CA ASN A 118 -9.06 -6.45 14.94
C ASN A 118 -10.41 -5.93 14.42
N ASP A 119 -10.41 -4.83 13.65
CA ASP A 119 -11.63 -4.32 13.02
C ASP A 119 -12.27 -5.37 12.11
N VAL A 120 -13.56 -5.63 12.36
CA VAL A 120 -14.31 -6.68 11.64
C VAL A 120 -14.65 -6.21 10.23
N GLY A 121 -14.91 -4.91 10.03
CA GLY A 121 -15.18 -4.33 8.72
C GLY A 121 -13.96 -4.44 7.80
N ALA A 122 -12.77 -4.08 8.30
CA ALA A 122 -11.51 -4.25 7.60
C ALA A 122 -11.27 -5.71 7.19
N SER A 123 -11.54 -6.66 8.10
CA SER A 123 -11.40 -8.09 7.81
C SER A 123 -12.37 -8.54 6.71
N ALA A 124 -13.64 -8.12 6.81
CA ALA A 124 -14.68 -8.44 5.84
C ALA A 124 -14.38 -7.84 4.47
N TYR A 125 -13.82 -6.64 4.44
CA TYR A 125 -13.37 -5.98 3.22
C TYR A 125 -12.23 -6.74 2.54
N LEU A 126 -11.19 -7.12 3.30
CA LEU A 126 -10.06 -7.88 2.75
C LEU A 126 -10.49 -9.21 2.14
N ASN A 127 -11.42 -9.92 2.79
CA ASN A 127 -11.97 -11.17 2.25
C ASN A 127 -12.75 -10.99 0.94
N GLN A 128 -13.26 -9.78 0.67
CA GLN A 128 -13.94 -9.48 -0.60
C GLN A 128 -12.95 -9.20 -1.74
N LEU A 129 -11.70 -8.83 -1.45
CA LEU A 129 -10.70 -8.50 -2.48
C LEU A 129 -10.35 -9.70 -3.37
N ASP A 130 -10.39 -10.92 -2.82
CA ASP A 130 -10.15 -12.17 -3.58
C ASP A 130 -11.20 -12.40 -4.70
N SER A 131 -12.35 -11.72 -4.62
CA SER A 131 -13.42 -11.82 -5.62
C SER A 131 -13.31 -10.79 -6.75
N ILE A 132 -12.35 -9.86 -6.70
CA ILE A 132 -12.23 -8.78 -7.68
C ILE A 132 -11.64 -9.34 -8.99
N PRO A 133 -12.42 -9.35 -10.10
CA PRO A 133 -11.93 -9.88 -11.36
C PRO A 133 -10.73 -9.12 -11.88
N GLY A 134 -9.72 -9.87 -12.29
CA GLY A 134 -8.47 -9.34 -12.84
C GLY A 134 -7.43 -8.99 -11.79
N VAL A 135 -7.72 -9.03 -10.48
CA VAL A 135 -6.75 -8.71 -9.42
C VAL A 135 -6.02 -9.99 -8.99
N ASP A 136 -4.92 -10.31 -9.68
CA ASP A 136 -4.19 -11.57 -9.45
C ASP A 136 -3.17 -11.50 -8.28
N TYR A 137 -2.84 -10.29 -7.81
CA TYR A 137 -1.70 -10.05 -6.92
C TYR A 137 -2.06 -9.19 -5.71
N VAL A 138 -3.10 -9.60 -4.97
CA VAL A 138 -3.42 -9.05 -3.65
C VAL A 138 -3.14 -10.10 -2.58
N LYS A 139 -2.26 -9.75 -1.65
CA LYS A 139 -2.01 -10.54 -0.44
C LYS A 139 -2.58 -9.79 0.75
N TYR A 140 -3.15 -10.50 1.71
CA TYR A 140 -3.52 -9.91 2.98
C TYR A 140 -3.02 -10.69 4.19
N SER A 141 -2.85 -9.97 5.29
CA SER A 141 -2.49 -10.52 6.60
C SER A 141 -3.10 -9.65 7.68
N SER A 142 -3.64 -10.27 8.73
CA SER A 142 -4.10 -9.58 9.93
C SER A 142 -3.07 -9.75 11.05
N LEU A 143 -2.71 -8.64 11.68
CA LEU A 143 -1.75 -8.61 12.79
C LEU A 143 -2.47 -8.48 14.13
N GLY A 144 -2.95 -9.61 14.64
CA GLY A 144 -3.45 -9.76 16.01
C GLY A 144 -2.31 -9.81 17.05
N GLY A 145 -1.48 -8.76 17.10
CA GLY A 145 -0.33 -8.63 18.03
C GLY A 145 1.03 -9.08 17.47
N GLN A 146 1.09 -9.50 16.21
CA GLN A 146 2.32 -9.89 15.51
C GLN A 146 3.04 -8.67 14.90
N SER A 147 4.36 -8.77 14.69
CA SER A 147 5.13 -7.67 14.11
C SER A 147 4.94 -7.57 12.59
N LEU A 148 4.84 -6.33 12.07
CA LEU A 148 4.76 -6.07 10.62
C LEU A 148 5.96 -6.63 9.84
N ALA A 149 7.16 -6.63 10.44
CA ALA A 149 8.35 -7.15 9.77
C ALA A 149 8.22 -8.64 9.43
N SER A 150 7.57 -9.42 10.31
CA SER A 150 7.32 -10.85 10.10
C SER A 150 6.31 -11.12 8.98
N ALA A 151 5.28 -10.28 8.84
CA ALA A 151 4.25 -10.45 7.82
C ALA A 151 4.70 -9.97 6.43
N VAL A 152 5.50 -8.89 6.40
CA VAL A 152 5.99 -8.32 5.16
C VAL A 152 7.17 -9.14 4.59
N GLY A 153 8.03 -9.72 5.44
CA GLY A 153 9.16 -10.54 5.00
C GLY A 153 8.83 -11.86 4.30
N GLY A 154 7.58 -12.34 4.40
CA GLY A 154 7.08 -13.47 3.59
C GLY A 154 6.33 -13.04 2.32
N SER A 155 6.10 -11.73 2.16
CA SER A 155 5.26 -11.16 1.11
C SER A 155 6.03 -10.34 0.06
N LEU A 156 7.15 -9.73 0.45
CA LEU A 156 8.19 -9.15 -0.43
C LEU A 156 9.09 -10.25 -1.01
#